data_AF-A0A126P5T8-F1
#
_entry.id   AF-A0A126P5T8-F1
#
_cell.length_a   1.000
_cell.length_b   1.000
_cell.length_c   1.000
_cell.angle_alpha   90.00
_cell.angle_beta   90.00
_cell.angle_gamma   90.00
#
_symmetry.space_group_name_H-M   'P 1'
#
loop_
_entity.id
_entity.type
_entity.pdbx_description
1 polymer ?
#
loop_
_entity_poly.entity_id
_entity_poly.type
_entity_poly.pdbx_seq_one_letter_code
_entity_poly.pdbx_strand_id
1 'polypeptide(L)'
;MLLLRTLAALIALMTSCQAREAAPAAAKLGPPAVAPQPVVDTSRVAVLPYDEKRDQYIFQNAGQVKAASLSPAELAQVETLLRASIDEYNRPQAVELQKLRKAQPQSEFKADDFIINLPKYKRQLVAVLNAKGEKEVWVNCFSHEVYKMD
;
A
#
# COMPACT_ATOMS: atom_id res chain seq x y z
N MET A 1 -54.89 0.04 42.65
CA MET A 1 -53.99 -1.04 43.12
C MET A 1 -54.23 -2.26 42.25
N LEU A 2 -53.16 -2.73 41.62
CA LEU A 2 -53.10 -3.69 40.53
C LEU A 2 -53.37 -5.12 41.06
N LEU A 3 -54.38 -5.82 40.52
CA LEU A 3 -54.65 -7.22 40.86
C LEU A 3 -54.93 -8.03 39.58
N LEU A 4 -53.90 -8.83 39.24
CA LEU A 4 -53.95 -10.23 38.83
C LEU A 4 -55.05 -10.66 37.83
N ARG A 5 -54.65 -10.92 36.58
CA ARG A 5 -55.38 -11.84 35.69
C ARG A 5 -54.41 -12.87 35.09
N THR A 6 -54.65 -14.11 35.52
CA THR A 6 -54.24 -15.42 35.00
C THR A 6 -54.28 -15.50 33.47
N LEU A 7 -53.20 -15.91 32.80
CA LEU A 7 -52.80 -17.29 32.43
C LEU A 7 -53.72 -17.96 31.39
N ALA A 8 -53.25 -18.02 30.14
CA ALA A 8 -53.36 -19.18 29.25
C ALA A 8 -52.73 -18.82 27.88
N ALA A 9 -51.42 -19.06 27.72
CA ALA A 9 -50.78 -19.05 26.41
C ALA A 9 -50.41 -20.49 26.04
N LEU A 10 -51.08 -20.99 25.01
CA LEU A 10 -50.97 -22.32 24.44
C LEU A 10 -49.56 -22.52 23.83
N ILE A 11 -48.78 -23.46 24.36
CA ILE A 11 -47.49 -23.86 23.80
C ILE A 11 -47.74 -24.86 22.68
N ALA A 12 -47.50 -24.46 21.42
CA ALA A 12 -47.38 -25.38 20.29
C ALA A 12 -45.89 -25.54 19.94
N LEU A 13 -45.30 -26.65 20.40
CA LEU A 13 -43.97 -27.12 20.01
C LEU A 13 -44.08 -27.76 18.61
N MET A 14 -43.68 -27.04 17.57
CA MET A 14 -43.37 -27.63 16.27
C MET A 14 -41.86 -27.90 16.23
N THR A 15 -41.45 -29.04 16.78
CA THR A 15 -40.12 -29.63 16.55
C THR A 15 -40.07 -30.16 15.13
N SER A 16 -39.69 -29.31 14.17
CA SER A 16 -39.24 -29.76 12.86
C SER A 16 -37.83 -30.34 13.01
N CYS A 17 -37.72 -31.66 12.95
CA CYS A 17 -36.45 -32.35 12.72
C CYS A 17 -35.95 -31.97 11.33
N GLN A 18 -35.11 -30.94 11.22
CA GLN A 18 -34.23 -30.84 10.06
C GLN A 18 -33.08 -31.82 10.28
N ALA A 19 -33.10 -32.91 9.50
CA ALA A 19 -31.94 -33.77 9.31
C ALA A 19 -30.78 -32.88 8.85
N ARG A 20 -29.76 -32.78 9.70
CA ARG A 20 -28.55 -32.01 9.42
C ARG A 20 -27.72 -32.83 8.45
N GLU A 21 -27.83 -32.53 7.16
CA GLU A 21 -26.93 -33.08 6.16
C GLU A 21 -25.51 -32.60 6.49
N ALA A 22 -24.59 -33.54 6.74
CA ALA A 22 -23.22 -33.22 7.07
C ALA A 22 -22.56 -32.57 5.85
N ALA A 23 -22.10 -31.32 6.00
CA ALA A 23 -21.30 -30.65 4.99
C ALA A 23 -20.08 -31.52 4.65
N PRO A 24 -19.70 -31.65 3.36
CA PRO A 24 -18.51 -32.39 2.97
C PRO A 24 -17.29 -31.78 3.67
N ALA A 25 -16.44 -32.65 4.20
CA ALA A 25 -15.20 -32.25 4.86
C ALA A 25 -14.41 -31.31 3.93
N ALA A 26 -14.20 -30.07 4.38
CA ALA A 26 -13.38 -29.11 3.69
C ALA A 26 -12.00 -29.73 3.47
N ALA A 27 -11.66 -29.97 2.20
CA ALA A 27 -10.29 -30.31 1.82
C ALA A 27 -9.39 -29.22 2.39
N LYS A 28 -8.39 -29.62 3.18
CA LYS A 28 -7.33 -28.72 3.64
C LYS A 28 -6.57 -28.25 2.42
N LEU A 29 -7.01 -27.15 1.81
CA LEU A 29 -6.20 -26.40 0.87
C LEU A 29 -4.95 -25.98 1.65
N GLY A 30 -3.79 -26.43 1.18
CA GLY A 30 -2.51 -25.97 1.70
C GLY A 30 -2.43 -24.45 1.62
N PRO A 31 -1.49 -23.82 2.37
CA PRO A 31 -1.29 -22.39 2.26
C PRO A 31 -1.12 -22.01 0.79
N PRO A 32 -1.79 -20.93 0.32
CA PRO A 32 -1.68 -20.51 -1.06
C PRO A 32 -0.21 -20.34 -1.42
N ALA A 33 0.19 -20.89 -2.57
CA ALA A 33 1.53 -20.73 -3.08
C ALA A 33 1.84 -19.23 -3.13
N VAL A 34 2.85 -18.81 -2.37
CA VAL A 34 3.26 -17.40 -2.31
C VAL A 34 3.65 -16.99 -3.72
N ALA A 35 2.92 -16.03 -4.30
CA ALA A 35 3.24 -15.48 -5.60
C ALA A 35 4.70 -15.01 -5.60
N PRO A 36 5.45 -15.19 -6.71
CA PRO A 36 6.83 -14.75 -6.80
C PRO A 36 6.93 -13.27 -6.43
N GLN A 37 7.69 -12.96 -5.38
CA GLN A 37 7.92 -11.57 -4.98
C GLN A 37 8.81 -10.90 -6.03
N PRO A 38 8.53 -9.66 -6.44
CA PRO A 38 9.38 -8.94 -7.36
C PRO A 38 10.79 -8.79 -6.79
N VAL A 39 11.81 -9.10 -7.60
CA VAL A 39 13.21 -8.92 -7.22
C VAL A 39 13.50 -7.41 -7.20
N VAL A 40 13.87 -6.89 -6.04
CA VAL A 40 14.26 -5.48 -5.89
C VAL A 40 15.72 -5.31 -6.33
N ASP A 41 15.95 -4.38 -7.25
CA ASP A 41 17.30 -3.95 -7.63
C ASP A 41 17.92 -3.12 -6.50
N THR A 42 18.68 -3.79 -5.64
CA THR A 42 19.33 -3.17 -4.48
C THR A 42 20.51 -2.28 -4.86
N SER A 43 21.01 -2.31 -6.10
CA SER A 43 22.07 -1.40 -6.56
C SER A 43 21.59 0.07 -6.67
N ARG A 44 20.26 0.27 -6.60
CA ARG A 44 19.59 1.57 -6.78
C ARG A 44 18.80 2.01 -5.56
N VAL A 45 18.84 1.23 -4.49
CA VAL A 45 18.07 1.44 -3.27
C VAL A 45 19.04 1.43 -2.09
N ALA A 46 19.11 2.55 -1.37
CA ALA A 46 19.79 2.64 -0.09
C ALA A 46 18.74 2.62 1.04
N VAL A 47 18.87 1.69 1.98
CA VAL A 47 18.07 1.70 3.22
C VAL A 47 18.92 2.32 4.31
N LEU A 48 18.52 3.49 4.78
CA LEU A 48 19.24 4.22 5.82
C LEU A 48 18.63 3.90 7.19
N PRO A 49 19.45 3.74 8.24
CA PRO A 49 18.93 3.68 9.59
C PRO A 49 18.22 5.00 9.93
N TYR A 50 17.12 4.91 10.66
CA TYR A 50 16.42 6.08 11.19
C TYR A 50 17.33 6.85 12.14
N ASP A 51 17.44 8.15 11.89
CA ASP A 51 18.16 9.10 12.74
C ASP A 51 17.20 10.20 13.19
N GLU A 52 16.94 10.29 14.48
CA GLU A 52 15.93 11.19 15.03
C GLU A 52 16.20 12.67 14.69
N LYS A 53 17.46 13.10 14.63
CA LYS A 53 17.80 14.51 14.37
C LYS A 53 17.65 14.86 12.88
N ARG A 54 18.12 13.97 12.00
CA ARG A 54 18.04 14.11 10.54
C ARG A 54 16.61 13.94 10.05
N ASP A 55 15.88 12.97 10.59
CA ASP A 55 14.60 12.49 10.06
C ASP A 55 13.38 13.02 10.82
N GLN A 56 13.56 13.93 11.80
CA GLN A 56 12.50 14.51 12.65
C GLN A 56 11.29 15.05 11.86
N TYR A 57 11.49 15.49 10.61
CA TYR A 57 10.42 16.06 9.79
C TYR A 57 9.66 15.04 8.95
N ILE A 58 10.17 13.82 8.83
CA ILE A 58 9.65 12.81 7.92
C ILE A 58 8.40 12.12 8.50
N PHE A 59 8.41 11.85 9.81
CA PHE A 59 7.38 11.06 10.49
C PHE A 59 6.59 11.86 11.53
N GLN A 60 6.43 13.18 11.34
CA GLN A 60 5.78 14.06 12.31
C GLN A 60 4.33 13.63 12.67
N ASN A 61 3.64 12.99 11.73
CA ASN A 61 2.26 12.53 11.93
C ASN A 61 2.15 11.09 12.45
N ALA A 62 3.27 10.38 12.61
CA ALA A 62 3.31 8.98 13.05
C ALA A 62 3.30 8.82 14.59
N GLY A 63 3.34 9.95 15.32
CA GLY A 63 3.49 9.97 16.77
C GLY A 63 4.90 9.53 17.20
N GLN A 64 5.00 8.84 18.33
CA GLN A 64 6.27 8.27 18.77
C GLN A 64 6.68 7.13 17.84
N VAL A 65 7.85 7.28 17.20
CA VAL A 65 8.40 6.29 16.29
C VAL A 65 9.65 5.62 16.85
N LYS A 66 9.93 4.41 16.38
CA LYS A 66 11.17 3.67 16.65
C LYS A 66 11.83 3.24 15.36
N ALA A 67 13.15 3.20 15.32
CA ALA A 67 13.88 2.71 14.15
C ALA A 67 13.44 1.28 13.78
N ALA A 68 13.29 1.02 12.49
CA ALA A 68 12.91 -0.28 11.96
C ALA A 68 13.82 -0.70 10.80
N SER A 69 14.04 -2.01 10.64
CA SER A 69 14.67 -2.59 9.47
C SER A 69 13.63 -3.10 8.48
N LEU A 70 14.00 -3.20 7.21
CA LEU A 70 13.20 -3.85 6.17
C LEU A 70 13.86 -5.17 5.77
N SER A 71 13.09 -6.25 5.82
CA SER A 71 13.48 -7.52 5.21
C SER A 71 13.40 -7.43 3.68
N PRO A 72 14.04 -8.36 2.94
CA PRO A 72 13.91 -8.41 1.48
C PRO A 72 12.45 -8.51 0.99
N ALA A 73 11.61 -9.26 1.70
CA ALA A 73 10.19 -9.38 1.35
C ALA A 73 9.44 -8.05 1.56
N GLU A 74 9.74 -7.31 2.62
CA GLU A 74 9.15 -5.99 2.85
C GLU A 74 9.65 -4.94 1.85
N LEU A 75 10.92 -5.03 1.43
CA LEU A 75 11.42 -4.20 0.33
C LEU A 75 10.65 -4.46 -0.98
N ALA A 76 10.35 -5.72 -1.29
CA ALA A 76 9.54 -6.07 -2.46
C ALA A 76 8.10 -5.55 -2.35
N GLN A 77 7.53 -5.54 -1.14
CA GLN A 77 6.21 -4.93 -0.88
C GLN A 77 6.24 -3.40 -1.08
N VAL A 78 7.26 -2.72 -0.56
CA VAL A 78 7.45 -1.28 -0.77
C VAL A 78 7.57 -0.96 -2.27
N GLU A 79 8.34 -1.75 -3.02
CA GLU A 79 8.46 -1.61 -4.47
C GLU A 79 7.11 -1.75 -5.18
N THR A 80 6.31 -2.73 -4.77
CA THR A 80 4.98 -2.99 -5.33
C THR A 80 4.03 -1.83 -5.06
N LEU A 81 3.97 -1.36 -3.81
CA LEU A 81 3.12 -0.23 -3.42
C LEU A 81 3.54 1.06 -4.16
N LEU A 82 4.84 1.33 -4.22
CA LEU A 82 5.37 2.51 -4.91
C LEU A 82 5.02 2.51 -6.40
N ARG A 83 5.13 1.37 -7.08
CA ARG A 83 4.73 1.23 -8.49
C ARG A 83 3.24 1.51 -8.67
N ALA A 84 2.39 0.93 -7.83
CA ALA A 84 0.96 1.15 -7.91
C ALA A 84 0.60 2.64 -7.74
N SER A 85 1.21 3.33 -6.76
CA SER A 85 1.01 4.77 -6.55
C SER A 85 1.50 5.61 -7.73
N ILE A 86 2.63 5.26 -8.33
CA ILE A 86 3.17 5.96 -9.51
C ILE A 86 2.29 5.72 -10.74
N ASP A 87 1.79 4.50 -10.95
CA ASP A 87 0.89 4.20 -12.05
C ASP A 87 -0.44 4.95 -11.92
N GLU A 88 -0.96 5.06 -10.70
CA GLU A 88 -2.14 5.87 -10.41
C GLU A 88 -1.90 7.35 -10.70
N TYR A 89 -0.77 7.89 -10.23
CA TYR A 89 -0.37 9.28 -10.49
C TYR A 89 -0.18 9.56 -11.99
N ASN A 90 0.55 8.70 -12.71
CA ASN A 90 0.92 8.90 -14.10
C ASN A 90 -0.29 8.86 -15.06
N ARG A 91 -1.35 8.12 -14.72
CA ARG A 91 -2.51 7.92 -15.60
C ARG A 91 -3.18 9.24 -16.03
N PRO A 92 -3.62 10.14 -15.12
CA PRO A 92 -4.17 11.44 -15.53
C PRO A 92 -3.10 12.36 -16.16
N GLN A 93 -1.84 12.28 -15.74
CA GLN A 93 -0.76 13.10 -16.32
C GLN A 93 -0.53 12.79 -17.80
N ALA A 94 -0.62 11.51 -18.19
CA ALA A 94 -0.49 11.10 -19.59
C ALA A 94 -1.62 11.67 -20.46
N VAL A 95 -2.84 11.73 -19.93
CA VAL A 95 -3.99 12.33 -20.62
C VAL A 95 -3.78 13.84 -20.78
N GLU A 96 -3.31 14.51 -19.73
CA GLU A 96 -3.08 15.96 -19.77
C GLU A 96 -1.96 16.35 -20.74
N LEU A 97 -0.84 15.61 -20.71
CA LEU A 97 0.25 15.77 -21.66
C LEU A 97 -0.24 15.61 -23.12
N GLN A 98 -1.13 14.64 -23.39
CA GLN A 98 -1.70 14.47 -24.72
C GLN A 98 -2.55 15.67 -25.14
N LYS A 99 -3.34 16.26 -24.23
CA LYS A 99 -4.13 17.46 -24.52
C LYS A 99 -3.23 18.66 -24.81
N LEU A 100 -2.19 18.89 -24.00
CA LEU A 100 -1.24 19.98 -24.20
C LEU A 100 -0.53 19.89 -25.56
N ARG A 101 -0.05 18.70 -25.93
CA ARG A 101 0.58 18.45 -27.24
C ARG A 101 -0.37 18.72 -28.42
N LYS A 102 -1.67 18.41 -28.26
CA LYS A 102 -2.68 18.72 -29.29
C LYS A 102 -3.00 20.22 -29.35
N ALA A 103 -3.07 20.88 -28.21
CA ALA A 103 -3.41 22.31 -28.11
C ALA A 103 -2.26 23.22 -28.58
N GLN A 104 -1.01 22.79 -28.41
CA GLN A 104 0.18 23.55 -28.76
C GLN A 104 1.20 22.67 -29.49
N PRO A 105 0.94 22.32 -30.77
CA PRO A 105 1.78 21.38 -31.53
C PRO A 105 3.19 21.89 -31.82
N GLN A 106 3.42 23.20 -31.68
CA GLN A 106 4.75 23.83 -31.84
C GLN A 106 5.59 23.78 -30.55
N SER A 107 4.99 23.46 -29.40
CA SER A 107 5.67 23.36 -28.11
C SER A 107 6.19 21.93 -27.88
N GLU A 108 7.44 21.80 -27.41
CA GLU A 108 8.05 20.51 -27.12
C GLU A 108 7.81 20.10 -25.65
N PHE A 109 6.64 19.51 -25.36
CA PHE A 109 6.38 18.92 -24.04
C PHE A 109 7.03 17.53 -23.92
N LYS A 110 8.04 17.39 -23.07
CA LYS A 110 8.73 16.11 -22.85
C LYS A 110 7.93 15.25 -21.88
N ALA A 111 7.91 13.94 -22.11
CA ALA A 111 7.17 13.03 -21.24
C ALA A 111 7.73 13.01 -19.82
N ASP A 112 9.05 13.13 -19.68
CA ASP A 112 9.73 13.10 -18.38
C ASP A 112 9.38 14.30 -17.47
N ASP A 113 8.82 15.39 -18.02
CA ASP A 113 8.33 16.53 -17.23
C ASP A 113 6.98 16.25 -16.54
N PHE A 114 6.27 15.20 -16.97
CA PHE A 114 4.90 14.89 -16.52
C PHE A 114 4.78 13.48 -15.94
N ILE A 115 5.57 12.53 -16.44
CA ILE A 115 5.45 11.10 -16.17
C ILE A 115 6.64 10.65 -15.33
N ILE A 116 6.36 10.09 -14.16
CA ILE A 116 7.37 9.50 -13.29
C ILE A 116 7.77 8.13 -13.86
N ASN A 117 8.97 8.04 -14.42
CA ASN A 117 9.59 6.78 -14.82
C ASN A 117 10.45 6.23 -13.67
N LEU A 118 9.86 5.43 -12.78
CA LEU A 118 10.53 4.93 -11.56
C LEU A 118 11.92 4.31 -11.82
N PRO A 119 12.13 3.49 -12.88
CA PRO A 119 13.46 3.04 -13.31
C PRO A 119 14.49 4.12 -13.65
N LYS A 120 14.20 5.42 -13.64
CA LYS A 120 15.22 6.49 -13.76
C LYS A 120 15.75 6.99 -12.42
N TYR A 121 15.11 6.61 -11.31
CA TYR A 121 15.42 7.13 -9.98
C TYR A 121 16.27 6.17 -9.14
N LYS A 122 17.26 6.71 -8.43
CA LYS A 122 17.84 6.06 -7.25
C LYS A 122 16.98 6.42 -6.04
N ARG A 123 16.95 5.55 -5.03
CA ARG A 123 16.04 5.69 -3.91
C ARG A 123 16.75 5.58 -2.57
N GLN A 124 16.34 6.43 -1.63
CA GLN A 124 16.68 6.31 -0.22
C GLN A 124 15.41 5.98 0.55
N LEU A 125 15.49 4.96 1.40
CA LEU A 125 14.39 4.50 2.24
C LEU A 125 14.79 4.69 3.71
N VAL A 126 13.85 5.16 4.50
CA VAL A 126 13.93 5.16 5.97
C VAL A 126 12.68 4.47 6.49
N ALA A 127 12.85 3.54 7.43
CA ALA A 127 11.75 2.79 8.00
C ALA A 127 11.67 3.00 9.50
N VAL A 128 10.44 3.15 10.00
CA VAL A 128 10.12 3.24 11.42
C VAL A 128 8.95 2.35 11.80
N LEU A 129 8.83 2.01 13.07
CA LEU A 129 7.60 1.50 13.67
C LEU A 129 6.84 2.68 14.28
N ASN A 130 5.56 2.82 13.91
CA ASN A 130 4.67 3.79 14.53
C ASN A 130 4.12 3.25 15.87
N ALA A 131 3.29 4.06 16.55
CA ALA A 131 2.71 3.70 17.85
C ALA A 131 1.81 2.45 17.83
N LYS A 132 1.33 2.02 16.65
CA LYS A 132 0.52 0.81 16.46
C LYS A 132 1.37 -0.44 16.18
N GLY A 133 2.68 -0.29 16.04
CA GLY A 133 3.58 -1.35 15.62
C GLY A 133 3.57 -1.62 14.11
N GLU A 134 2.99 -0.72 13.32
CA GLU A 134 3.02 -0.79 11.86
C GLU A 134 4.31 -0.17 11.33
N LYS A 135 4.84 -0.72 10.22
CA LYS A 135 5.98 -0.13 9.54
C LYS A 135 5.53 1.02 8.65
N GLU A 136 6.09 2.19 8.90
CA GLU A 136 6.00 3.33 7.99
C GLU A 136 7.34 3.47 7.26
N VAL A 137 7.27 3.59 5.95
CA VAL A 137 8.45 3.68 5.08
C VAL A 137 8.38 4.98 4.32
N TRP A 138 9.35 5.85 4.56
CA TRP A 138 9.56 7.01 3.73
C TRP A 138 10.46 6.66 2.55
N VAL A 139 10.08 7.13 1.37
CA VAL A 139 10.80 6.89 0.12
C VAL A 139 11.15 8.23 -0.51
N ASN A 140 12.45 8.46 -0.71
CA ASN A 140 12.95 9.60 -1.47
C ASN A 140 13.54 9.13 -2.80
N CYS A 141 13.16 9.79 -3.89
CA CYS A 141 13.55 9.45 -5.25
C CYS A 141 14.45 10.56 -5.84
N PHE A 142 15.68 10.22 -6.19
CA PHE A 142 16.64 11.11 -6.84
C PHE A 142 16.77 10.75 -8.32
N SER A 143 16.57 11.72 -9.21
CA SER A 143 16.90 11.56 -10.63
C SER A 143 18.41 11.74 -10.85
N HIS A 144 18.95 11.06 -11.85
CA HIS A 144 20.37 11.17 -12.25
C HIS A 144 20.59 12.18 -13.39
N GLU A 145 19.57 12.97 -13.76
CA GLU A 145 19.73 13.97 -14.81
C GLU A 145 20.50 15.17 -14.25
N VAL A 146 21.80 15.18 -14.52
CA VAL A 146 22.63 16.38 -14.47
C VAL A 146 22.04 17.33 -15.51
N TYR A 147 21.33 18.37 -15.06
CA TYR A 147 20.99 19.48 -15.94
C TYR A 147 22.29 20.01 -16.54
N LYS A 148 22.48 19.80 -17.84
CA LYS A 148 23.43 20.61 -18.60
C LYS A 148 22.79 21.99 -18.68
N MET A 149 23.34 22.92 -17.91
CA MET A 149 23.09 24.34 -18.16
C MET A 149 23.90 24.68 -19.41
N ASP A 150 23.24 24.65 -20.56
CA ASP A 150 23.77 25.20 -21.81
C ASP A 150 23.53 26.72 -21.85
#